data_AF-A0A9P7RVU4-F1
#
_entry.id   AF-A0A9P7RVU4-F1
#
_cell.length_a   1.000
_cell.length_b   1.000
_cell.length_c   1.000
_cell.angle_alpha   90.00
_cell.angle_beta   90.00
_cell.angle_gamma   90.00
#
_symmetry.space_group_name_H-M   'P 1'
#
loop_
_entity.id
_entity.type
_entity.pdbx_description
1 polymer ?
#
loop_
_entity_poly.entity_id
_entity_poly.type
_entity_poly.pdbx_seq_one_letter_code
_entity_poly.pdbx_strand_id
1 'polypeptide(L)'
;MSSTPSLILCGELVPVAHIEGRLGLVGEYYVKLLRRSLGCSRNELWMDFRKGRFCRGPVGPRCRYSYDDPNTKNITVPLDLEFLEEEVIIRYLLGKQDDRELFYVLSYTGRSELLKDRPTTNYSPHVLSDSTGSMISFCQNLLWWSWKGCLDDRQLMPDGATRLRLTNNRRYVEVSPAGDPSTWLSQALSVFHSHNISLDEDLSTYQLIYPYIKLAGKVQKSKRKQRRRRLHAPIYLFLLPSPFSCRFGRRFYSWSLDPTGRIPLSLDMCKYLGLPYKLSSKILYFLTSWSTKTYKTIHNYQIARGFDPRTTDLAQTLRYQIHAIVPRENPFQEVEEGGVSSYTCTSREPLPGGRGKCPFRLFDLY
;
A
#
# COMPACT_ATOMS: atom_id res chain seq x y z
N MET A 1 44.09 -12.90 26.43
CA MET A 1 43.00 -13.89 26.59
C MET A 1 42.10 -13.77 25.37
N SER A 2 42.22 -14.72 24.45
CA SER A 2 41.42 -14.79 23.22
C SER A 2 40.05 -15.36 23.58
N SER A 3 38.99 -14.55 23.50
CA SER A 3 37.62 -15.01 23.62
C SER A 3 37.17 -15.54 22.26
N THR A 4 37.47 -16.79 21.97
CA THR A 4 36.79 -17.51 20.90
C THR A 4 35.30 -17.52 21.24
N PRO A 5 34.39 -16.96 20.42
CA PRO A 5 32.97 -17.10 20.69
C PRO A 5 32.66 -18.58 20.59
N SER A 6 32.20 -19.15 21.71
CA SER A 6 31.79 -20.53 21.80
C SER A 6 30.73 -20.77 20.71
N LEU A 7 31.13 -21.47 19.64
CA LEU A 7 30.21 -22.15 18.74
C LEU A 7 29.49 -23.18 19.62
N ILE A 8 28.37 -22.77 20.21
CA ILE A 8 27.45 -23.67 20.89
C ILE A 8 26.83 -24.52 19.78
N LEU A 9 27.51 -25.59 19.41
CA LEU A 9 26.90 -26.80 18.87
C LEU A 9 26.15 -27.45 20.04
N CYS A 10 25.09 -26.81 20.55
CA CYS A 10 24.10 -27.53 21.36
C CYS A 10 23.45 -28.49 20.39
N GLY A 11 23.78 -29.78 20.51
CA GLY A 11 23.60 -30.82 19.49
C GLY A 11 22.21 -31.01 18.87
N GLU A 12 21.16 -30.29 19.27
CA GLU A 12 19.85 -30.29 18.60
C GLU A 12 19.15 -28.92 18.60
N LEU A 13 19.81 -27.83 19.01
CA LEU A 13 19.22 -26.50 18.95
C LEU A 13 19.70 -25.76 17.70
N VAL A 14 18.79 -25.51 16.78
CA VAL A 14 19.08 -24.78 15.54
C VAL A 14 18.36 -23.44 15.56
N PRO A 15 19.07 -22.31 15.41
CA PRO A 15 18.44 -21.01 15.28
C PRO A 15 17.54 -20.98 14.03
N VAL A 16 16.36 -20.40 14.14
CA VAL A 16 15.45 -20.24 12.98
C VAL A 16 16.09 -19.41 11.86
N ALA A 17 17.04 -18.52 12.20
CA ALA A 17 17.84 -17.78 11.24
C ALA A 17 18.55 -18.67 10.19
N HIS A 18 18.91 -19.92 10.54
CA HIS A 18 19.59 -20.84 9.63
C HIS A 18 18.66 -21.48 8.59
N ILE A 19 17.35 -21.40 8.77
CA ILE A 19 16.35 -21.98 7.87
C ILE A 19 15.44 -20.94 7.21
N GLU A 20 15.64 -19.65 7.48
CA GLU A 20 14.84 -18.51 6.96
C GLU A 20 14.72 -18.51 5.42
N GLY A 21 15.71 -19.02 4.69
CA GLY A 21 15.64 -19.15 3.23
C GLY A 21 14.95 -20.42 2.72
N ARG A 22 14.62 -21.36 3.60
CA ARG A 22 14.00 -22.65 3.27
C ARG A 22 12.52 -22.71 3.67
N LEU A 23 12.08 -21.80 4.53
CA LEU A 23 10.68 -21.69 4.91
C LEU A 23 9.84 -21.24 3.72
N GLY A 24 8.69 -21.90 3.51
CA GLY A 24 7.65 -21.43 2.62
C GLY A 24 7.10 -20.07 3.06
N LEU A 25 6.30 -19.42 2.21
CA LEU A 25 5.76 -18.10 2.52
C LEU A 25 4.82 -18.13 3.73
N VAL A 26 4.06 -19.22 3.88
CA VAL A 26 3.21 -19.45 5.04
C VAL A 26 4.05 -19.82 6.28
N GLY A 27 5.18 -20.51 6.10
CA GLY A 27 6.14 -20.80 7.18
C GLY A 27 6.74 -19.53 7.80
N GLU A 28 7.04 -18.53 6.97
CA GLU A 28 7.46 -17.21 7.43
C GLU A 28 6.39 -16.51 8.29
N TYR A 29 5.12 -16.63 7.90
CA TYR A 29 4.02 -16.15 8.73
C TYR A 29 3.92 -16.93 10.05
N TYR A 30 4.09 -18.25 10.01
CA TYR A 30 4.06 -19.08 11.20
C TYR A 30 5.16 -18.72 12.20
N VAL A 31 6.37 -18.45 11.73
CA VAL A 31 7.49 -17.94 12.55
C VAL A 31 7.13 -16.62 13.23
N LYS A 32 6.42 -15.71 12.56
CA LYS A 32 5.91 -14.47 13.17
C LYS A 32 4.95 -14.77 14.33
N LEU A 33 4.07 -15.75 14.18
CA LEU A 33 3.13 -16.15 15.24
C LEU A 33 3.86 -16.83 16.42
N LEU A 34 4.82 -17.71 16.14
CA LEU A 34 5.65 -18.38 17.15
C LEU A 34 6.38 -17.40 18.06
N ARG A 35 7.02 -16.37 17.47
CA ARG A 35 7.71 -15.30 18.20
C ARG A 35 6.80 -14.61 19.21
N ARG A 36 5.55 -14.34 18.83
CA ARG A 36 4.58 -13.69 19.73
C ARG A 36 4.09 -14.63 20.80
N SER A 37 3.78 -15.88 20.45
CA SER A 37 3.38 -16.90 21.41
C SER A 37 4.45 -17.15 22.48
N LEU A 38 5.74 -17.07 22.10
CA LEU A 38 6.88 -17.27 23.00
C LEU A 38 7.40 -15.97 23.64
N GLY A 39 6.85 -14.81 23.26
CA GLY A 39 7.29 -13.50 23.74
C GLY A 39 8.77 -13.22 23.47
N CYS A 40 9.28 -13.62 22.29
CA CYS A 40 10.70 -13.53 21.94
C CYS A 40 10.94 -12.81 20.60
N SER A 41 12.14 -12.27 20.45
CA SER A 41 12.60 -11.77 19.15
C SER A 41 12.90 -12.92 18.19
N ARG A 42 13.02 -12.62 16.89
CA ARG A 42 13.32 -13.64 15.87
C ARG A 42 14.67 -14.33 16.10
N ASN A 43 15.65 -13.57 16.58
CA ASN A 43 16.99 -14.09 16.86
C ASN A 43 17.02 -14.96 18.12
N GLU A 44 15.99 -14.89 18.97
CA GLU A 44 15.81 -15.75 20.13
C GLU A 44 14.92 -16.97 19.82
N LEU A 45 14.49 -17.16 18.57
CA LEU A 45 13.67 -18.32 18.18
C LEU A 45 14.55 -19.47 17.70
N TRP A 46 14.39 -20.63 18.34
CA TRP A 46 15.17 -21.85 18.09
C TRP A 46 14.25 -23.05 17.87
N MET A 47 14.76 -24.03 17.14
CA MET A 47 14.17 -25.35 16.98
C MET A 47 14.92 -26.33 17.87
N ASP A 48 14.22 -27.01 18.77
CA ASP A 48 14.70 -28.11 19.59
C ASP A 48 14.31 -29.42 18.89
N PHE A 49 15.24 -29.99 18.11
CA PHE A 49 15.00 -31.24 17.37
C PHE A 49 14.82 -32.44 18.30
N ARG A 50 15.37 -32.40 19.52
CA ARG A 50 15.16 -33.45 20.54
C ARG A 50 13.72 -33.50 20.99
N LYS A 51 13.13 -32.34 21.22
CA LYS A 51 11.74 -32.21 21.70
C LYS A 51 10.73 -32.03 20.57
N GLY A 52 11.20 -32.02 19.32
CA GLY A 52 10.36 -31.79 18.15
C GLY A 52 9.61 -30.47 18.20
N ARG A 53 10.15 -29.41 18.81
CA ARG A 53 9.41 -28.14 19.01
C ARG A 53 10.25 -26.87 18.91
N PHE A 54 9.59 -25.75 18.65
CA PHE A 54 10.11 -24.42 18.79
C PHE A 54 10.23 -24.00 20.26
N CYS A 55 11.27 -23.24 20.56
CA CYS A 55 11.50 -22.69 21.89
C CYS A 55 12.18 -21.32 21.81
N ARG A 56 12.09 -20.59 22.93
CA ARG A 56 12.91 -19.41 23.16
C ARG A 56 14.30 -19.86 23.60
N GLY A 57 15.32 -19.39 22.92
CA GLY A 57 16.73 -19.65 23.22
C GLY A 57 17.55 -18.36 23.36
N PRO A 58 18.89 -18.47 23.43
CA PRO A 58 19.78 -17.32 23.49
C PRO A 58 19.70 -16.48 22.20
N VAL A 59 20.25 -15.26 22.22
CA VAL A 59 20.30 -14.43 21.01
C VAL A 59 21.22 -15.08 19.98
N GLY A 60 20.63 -15.63 18.93
CA GLY A 60 21.31 -16.24 17.79
C GLY A 60 21.65 -15.26 16.66
N PRO A 61 22.00 -15.78 15.47
CA PRO A 61 22.34 -14.97 14.31
C PRO A 61 21.23 -13.99 13.93
N ARG A 62 21.61 -12.84 13.36
CA ARG A 62 20.64 -11.86 12.88
C ARG A 62 19.90 -12.43 11.67
N CYS A 63 18.58 -12.46 11.77
CA CYS A 63 17.69 -12.75 10.63
C CYS A 63 17.70 -11.57 9.65
N ARG A 64 17.53 -11.86 8.36
CA ARG A 64 17.55 -10.83 7.30
C ARG A 64 16.29 -9.97 7.30
N TYR A 65 15.17 -10.46 7.83
CA TYR A 65 13.90 -9.76 7.80
C TYR A 65 13.15 -9.84 9.14
N SER A 66 12.95 -8.67 9.79
CA SER A 66 11.95 -8.52 10.85
C SER A 66 10.93 -7.48 10.43
N TYR A 67 9.74 -7.95 10.03
CA TYR A 67 8.57 -7.09 9.89
C TYR A 67 7.70 -7.27 11.13
N ASP A 68 7.84 -6.36 12.09
CA ASP A 68 7.01 -6.33 13.29
C ASP A 68 5.84 -5.37 13.05
N ASP A 69 4.65 -5.92 12.82
CA ASP A 69 3.41 -5.13 12.90
C ASP A 69 3.00 -5.03 14.38
N PRO A 70 2.91 -3.85 14.97
CA PRO A 70 2.47 -3.69 16.36
C PRO A 70 1.01 -4.10 16.61
N ASN A 71 0.18 -4.31 15.57
CA ASN A 71 -1.26 -4.54 15.73
C ASN A 71 -1.72 -6.00 15.72
N THR A 72 -0.86 -6.96 15.37
CA THR A 72 -1.31 -8.35 15.32
C THR A 72 -1.54 -8.89 16.75
N LYS A 73 -2.61 -9.65 16.92
CA LYS A 73 -3.03 -10.20 18.22
C LYS A 73 -1.99 -11.18 18.80
N ASN A 74 -1.93 -11.25 20.13
CA ASN A 74 -1.24 -12.35 20.82
C ASN A 74 -2.05 -13.62 20.60
N ILE A 75 -1.51 -14.53 19.78
CA ILE A 75 -2.14 -15.80 19.44
C ILE A 75 -1.24 -16.90 19.98
N THR A 76 -1.81 -17.84 20.73
CA THR A 76 -1.14 -19.08 21.08
C THR A 76 -1.13 -19.99 19.86
N VAL A 77 0.05 -20.42 19.43
CA VAL A 77 0.22 -21.35 18.31
C VAL A 77 0.91 -22.64 18.76
N PRO A 78 0.66 -23.77 18.07
CA PRO A 78 1.40 -24.99 18.29
C PRO A 78 2.91 -24.76 18.16
N LEU A 79 3.70 -25.46 18.97
CA LEU A 79 5.15 -25.31 18.94
C LEU A 79 5.82 -26.45 18.19
N ASP A 80 5.08 -27.45 17.75
CA ASP A 80 5.64 -28.67 17.17
C ASP A 80 6.26 -28.40 15.78
N LEU A 81 7.39 -29.06 15.49
CA LEU A 81 8.12 -28.86 14.23
C LEU A 81 7.34 -29.37 13.01
N GLU A 82 6.31 -30.19 13.20
CA GLU A 82 5.38 -30.58 12.12
C GLU A 82 4.69 -29.37 11.47
N PHE A 83 4.55 -28.27 12.22
CA PHE A 83 4.06 -26.99 11.70
C PHE A 83 5.13 -26.21 10.90
N LEU A 84 6.19 -26.86 10.44
CA LEU A 84 7.05 -26.36 9.37
C LEU A 84 6.52 -26.73 7.98
N GLU A 85 5.66 -27.75 7.89
CA GLU A 85 5.06 -28.17 6.63
C GLU A 85 3.97 -27.18 6.22
N GLU A 86 4.08 -26.65 5.00
CA GLU A 86 3.20 -25.60 4.50
C GLU A 86 1.73 -26.04 4.49
N GLU A 87 1.44 -27.30 4.17
CA GLU A 87 0.08 -27.86 4.23
C GLU A 87 -0.49 -27.91 5.64
N VAL A 88 0.31 -28.30 6.63
CA VAL A 88 -0.10 -28.38 8.05
C VAL A 88 -0.41 -26.97 8.56
N ILE A 89 0.46 -26.00 8.26
CA ILE A 89 0.23 -24.60 8.63
C ILE A 89 -1.02 -24.06 7.96
N ILE A 90 -1.21 -24.31 6.66
CA ILE A 90 -2.41 -23.86 5.94
C ILE A 90 -3.65 -24.39 6.66
N ARG A 91 -3.76 -25.72 6.88
CA ARG A 91 -4.90 -26.34 7.58
C ARG A 91 -5.15 -25.73 8.96
N TYR A 92 -4.08 -25.49 9.73
CA TYR A 92 -4.18 -24.81 11.01
C TYR A 92 -4.77 -23.40 10.88
N LEU A 93 -4.29 -22.62 9.92
CA LEU A 93 -4.77 -21.26 9.67
C LEU A 93 -6.23 -21.24 9.18
N LEU A 94 -6.67 -22.22 8.39
CA LEU A 94 -8.08 -22.35 7.99
C LEU A 94 -9.00 -22.40 9.22
N GLY A 95 -8.57 -23.11 10.28
CA GLY A 95 -9.30 -23.21 11.54
C GLY A 95 -9.31 -21.93 12.39
N LYS A 96 -8.42 -20.96 12.11
CA LYS A 96 -8.34 -19.69 12.84
C LYS A 96 -9.09 -18.54 12.15
N GLN A 97 -9.39 -18.67 10.86
CA GLN A 97 -10.10 -17.66 10.05
C GLN A 97 -9.47 -16.25 10.10
N ASP A 98 -8.15 -16.16 10.29
CA ASP A 98 -7.41 -14.89 10.29
C ASP A 98 -6.79 -14.59 8.91
N ASP A 99 -7.66 -14.63 7.90
CA ASP A 99 -7.29 -14.55 6.49
C ASP A 99 -6.63 -13.18 6.20
N ARG A 100 -7.03 -12.11 6.89
CA ARG A 100 -6.49 -10.76 6.67
C ARG A 100 -5.00 -10.65 7.05
N GLU A 101 -4.61 -11.17 8.21
CA GLU A 101 -3.21 -11.14 8.65
C GLU A 101 -2.33 -12.03 7.78
N LEU A 102 -2.85 -13.17 7.30
CA LEU A 102 -2.13 -14.02 6.35
C LEU A 102 -1.82 -13.25 5.06
N PHE A 103 -2.84 -12.65 4.44
CA PHE A 103 -2.65 -11.88 3.21
C PHE A 103 -1.76 -10.65 3.43
N TYR A 104 -1.84 -10.03 4.61
CA TYR A 104 -0.91 -8.97 5.01
C TYR A 104 0.53 -9.48 4.96
N VAL A 105 0.83 -10.59 5.62
CA VAL A 105 2.20 -11.12 5.66
C VAL A 105 2.68 -11.59 4.30
N LEU A 106 1.86 -12.31 3.54
CA LEU A 106 2.18 -12.72 2.16
C LEU A 106 2.50 -11.52 1.26
N SER A 107 1.86 -10.37 1.50
CA SER A 107 2.11 -9.15 0.73
C SER A 107 3.52 -8.57 0.92
N TYR A 108 4.18 -8.88 2.03
CA TYR A 108 5.56 -8.45 2.32
C TYR A 108 6.57 -9.55 2.04
N THR A 109 6.31 -10.79 2.46
CA THR A 109 7.26 -11.90 2.33
C THR A 109 7.27 -12.50 0.92
N GLY A 110 6.14 -12.42 0.20
CA GLY A 110 5.98 -12.95 -1.15
C GLY A 110 6.49 -12.05 -2.28
N ARG A 111 7.11 -10.92 -1.96
CA ARG A 111 7.56 -9.96 -2.99
C ARG A 111 8.61 -10.59 -3.90
N SER A 112 8.50 -10.30 -5.20
CA SER A 112 9.49 -10.73 -6.20
C SER A 112 10.82 -10.02 -5.96
N GLU A 113 11.93 -10.72 -6.22
CA GLU A 113 13.27 -10.15 -6.13
C GLU A 113 13.56 -9.14 -7.26
N LEU A 114 12.79 -9.19 -8.35
CA LEU A 114 12.95 -8.37 -9.55
C LEU A 114 12.88 -6.84 -9.30
N LEU A 115 12.29 -6.42 -8.18
CA LEU A 115 12.05 -5.00 -7.87
C LEU A 115 12.76 -4.50 -6.60
N LYS A 116 13.71 -5.25 -6.02
CA LYS A 116 14.42 -4.83 -4.80
C LYS A 116 15.23 -3.53 -4.98
N ASP A 117 15.63 -3.17 -6.22
CA ASP A 117 16.60 -2.09 -6.48
C ASP A 117 16.17 -1.01 -7.51
N ARG A 118 14.91 -0.93 -7.95
CA ARG A 118 14.53 0.04 -9.00
C ARG A 118 13.99 1.37 -8.41
N PRO A 119 14.66 2.51 -8.64
CA PRO A 119 14.09 3.82 -8.34
C PRO A 119 12.89 4.10 -9.25
N THR A 120 11.90 4.73 -8.65
CA THR A 120 10.58 5.06 -9.21
C THR A 120 10.69 6.25 -10.17
N THR A 121 10.34 6.09 -11.44
CA THR A 121 10.13 7.20 -12.38
C THR A 121 8.67 7.70 -12.35
N ASN A 122 8.45 8.90 -12.89
CA ASN A 122 7.15 9.56 -12.97
C ASN A 122 6.17 8.79 -13.88
N TYR A 123 5.44 7.83 -13.34
CA TYR A 123 4.36 7.14 -14.05
C TYR A 123 2.99 7.61 -13.57
N SER A 124 2.04 7.71 -14.49
CA SER A 124 0.59 7.86 -14.24
C SER A 124 -0.04 6.49 -13.96
N PRO A 125 -1.28 6.38 -13.42
CA PRO A 125 -1.52 5.63 -12.19
C PRO A 125 -2.03 4.19 -12.34
N HIS A 126 -1.92 3.44 -11.24
CA HIS A 126 -2.47 2.09 -11.00
C HIS A 126 -2.63 1.23 -12.24
N VAL A 127 -1.52 0.67 -12.68
CA VAL A 127 -1.47 -0.22 -13.83
C VAL A 127 -0.87 -1.53 -13.38
N LEU A 128 -1.50 -2.65 -13.74
CA LEU A 128 -0.76 -3.91 -13.79
C LEU A 128 0.07 -3.86 -15.08
N SER A 129 1.38 -3.64 -14.97
CA SER A 129 2.28 -3.72 -16.11
C SER A 129 3.07 -5.01 -16.05
N ASP A 130 3.11 -5.77 -17.13
CA ASP A 130 4.11 -6.82 -17.29
C ASP A 130 5.51 -6.20 -17.48
N SER A 131 6.55 -7.02 -17.61
CA SER A 131 7.91 -6.54 -17.91
C SER A 131 8.04 -5.84 -19.27
N THR A 132 7.01 -5.90 -20.13
CA THR A 132 6.97 -5.28 -21.46
C THR A 132 6.22 -3.93 -21.48
N GLY A 133 5.56 -3.55 -20.37
CA GLY A 133 4.79 -2.31 -20.25
C GLY A 133 3.30 -2.47 -20.62
N SER A 134 2.80 -3.69 -20.79
CA SER A 134 1.41 -3.97 -21.15
C SER A 134 0.48 -3.77 -19.95
N MET A 135 -0.53 -2.90 -20.10
CA MET A 135 -1.43 -2.44 -19.03
C MET A 135 -2.66 -3.36 -18.83
N ILE A 136 -2.92 -3.83 -17.61
CA ILE A 136 -3.96 -4.85 -17.33
C ILE A 136 -5.00 -4.43 -16.28
N SER A 137 -4.87 -3.30 -15.58
CA SER A 137 -5.93 -2.84 -14.64
C SER A 137 -5.83 -1.36 -14.31
N PHE A 138 -6.96 -0.75 -13.92
CA PHE A 138 -7.04 0.61 -13.38
C PHE A 138 -7.88 0.62 -12.10
N CYS A 139 -7.33 1.16 -11.01
CA CYS A 139 -8.04 1.25 -9.74
C CYS A 139 -8.45 2.70 -9.44
N GLN A 140 -9.76 2.96 -9.37
CA GLN A 140 -10.28 4.31 -9.15
C GLN A 140 -10.39 4.72 -7.67
N ASN A 141 -10.39 3.77 -6.73
CA ASN A 141 -10.95 4.01 -5.39
C ASN A 141 -10.04 3.61 -4.20
N LEU A 142 -8.76 3.30 -4.42
CA LEU A 142 -7.84 2.73 -3.42
C LEU A 142 -7.37 3.68 -2.30
N LEU A 143 -8.10 4.73 -1.95
CA LEU A 143 -7.65 5.67 -0.94
C LEU A 143 -8.21 5.33 0.44
N TRP A 144 -7.66 4.28 1.04
CA TRP A 144 -7.65 4.20 2.49
C TRP A 144 -6.66 5.25 2.97
N TRP A 145 -7.13 6.43 3.38
CA TRP A 145 -6.22 7.42 3.93
C TRP A 145 -5.76 7.00 5.31
N SER A 146 -4.45 6.93 5.52
CA SER A 146 -3.84 7.03 6.84
C SER A 146 -3.57 8.50 7.14
N TRP A 147 -3.73 8.89 8.40
CA TRP A 147 -3.43 10.25 8.83
C TRP A 147 -2.64 10.26 10.11
N LYS A 148 -1.79 11.28 10.24
CA LYS A 148 -1.07 11.60 11.46
C LYS A 148 -1.23 13.09 11.74
N GLY A 149 -1.03 13.47 12.99
CA GLY A 149 -1.07 14.88 13.36
C GLY A 149 -2.40 15.25 14.02
N CYS A 150 -3.04 16.30 13.52
CA CYS A 150 -4.24 16.87 14.13
C CYS A 150 -5.55 16.49 13.42
N LEU A 151 -5.64 15.31 12.80
CA LEU A 151 -6.85 14.80 12.16
C LEU A 151 -7.40 13.59 12.92
N ASP A 152 -8.72 13.43 12.93
CA ASP A 152 -9.46 12.33 13.56
C ASP A 152 -10.87 12.22 12.95
N ASP A 153 -11.73 11.32 13.47
CA ASP A 153 -13.16 11.23 13.15
C ASP A 153 -13.40 11.10 11.64
N ARG A 154 -12.90 9.98 11.10
CA ARG A 154 -13.03 9.62 9.68
C ARG A 154 -14.47 9.23 9.36
N GLN A 155 -15.00 9.84 8.30
CA GLN A 155 -16.26 9.43 7.69
C GLN A 155 -16.09 9.31 6.17
N LEU A 156 -16.56 8.20 5.59
CA LEU A 156 -16.72 8.07 4.15
C LEU A 156 -18.03 8.74 3.73
N MET A 157 -17.97 9.66 2.77
CA MET A 157 -19.10 10.43 2.27
C MET A 157 -19.79 9.67 1.12
N PRO A 158 -21.09 9.92 0.84
CA PRO A 158 -21.81 9.25 -0.24
C PRO A 158 -21.23 9.51 -1.64
N ASP A 159 -20.54 10.63 -1.83
CA ASP A 159 -19.85 11.01 -3.07
C ASP A 159 -18.45 10.38 -3.20
N GLY A 160 -18.07 9.50 -2.26
CA GLY A 160 -16.77 8.84 -2.19
C GLY A 160 -15.67 9.67 -1.51
N ALA A 161 -15.93 10.93 -1.15
CA ALA A 161 -14.95 11.74 -0.43
C ALA A 161 -14.70 11.18 0.98
N THR A 162 -13.47 11.31 1.47
CA THR A 162 -13.15 11.01 2.88
C THR A 162 -13.12 12.32 3.67
N ARG A 163 -13.97 12.43 4.68
CA ARG A 163 -13.98 13.54 5.63
C ARG A 163 -13.13 13.20 6.85
N LEU A 164 -12.26 14.12 7.25
CA LEU A 164 -11.46 14.05 8.47
C LEU A 164 -11.67 15.32 9.30
N ARG A 165 -11.94 15.18 10.59
CA ARG A 165 -12.10 16.30 11.52
C ARG A 165 -10.77 16.78 12.07
N LEU A 166 -10.59 18.09 12.11
CA LEU A 166 -9.38 18.71 12.62
C LEU A 166 -9.43 18.91 14.15
N THR A 167 -8.60 18.14 14.87
CA THR A 167 -8.41 18.14 16.32
C THR A 167 -7.38 19.19 16.79
N ASN A 168 -7.21 19.36 18.10
CA ASN A 168 -6.38 20.42 18.68
C ASN A 168 -4.97 19.95 19.11
N ASN A 169 -4.64 18.68 18.92
CA ASN A 169 -3.55 18.07 19.68
C ASN A 169 -2.17 18.25 19.01
N ARG A 170 -2.10 18.56 17.71
CA ARG A 170 -0.83 18.64 16.96
C ARG A 170 -0.77 19.82 15.97
N ARG A 171 0.45 20.14 15.49
CA ARG A 171 0.75 21.30 14.61
C ARG A 171 0.88 20.94 13.13
N TYR A 172 0.69 19.69 12.76
CA TYR A 172 0.87 19.24 11.40
C TYR A 172 -0.30 18.37 10.99
N VAL A 173 -0.60 18.40 9.70
CA VAL A 173 -1.51 17.50 9.02
C VAL A 173 -0.63 16.67 8.10
N GLU A 174 -0.70 15.36 8.24
CA GLU A 174 -0.13 14.42 7.29
C GLU A 174 -1.22 13.43 6.90
N VAL A 175 -1.46 13.28 5.59
CA VAL A 175 -2.39 12.29 5.05
C VAL A 175 -1.70 11.54 3.92
N SER A 176 -1.74 10.21 3.97
CA SER A 176 -1.23 9.37 2.89
C SER A 176 -2.12 8.18 2.61
N PRO A 177 -2.31 7.77 1.35
CA PRO A 177 -3.01 6.53 1.07
C PRO A 177 -2.21 5.37 1.67
N ALA A 178 -2.91 4.50 2.37
CA ALA A 178 -2.51 3.17 2.72
C ALA A 178 -2.99 2.26 1.58
N GLY A 179 -2.15 2.09 0.55
CA GLY A 179 -2.33 0.95 -0.33
C GLY A 179 -2.09 -0.29 0.52
N ASP A 180 -3.10 -1.13 0.69
CA ASP A 180 -2.96 -2.45 1.30
C ASP A 180 -2.74 -3.46 0.17
N PRO A 181 -1.50 -3.91 -0.08
CA PRO A 181 -1.23 -4.81 -1.19
C PRO A 181 -1.91 -6.18 -1.03
N SER A 182 -2.38 -6.51 0.17
CA SER A 182 -3.27 -7.66 0.44
C SER A 182 -4.60 -7.56 -0.31
N THR A 183 -5.09 -6.34 -0.54
CA THR A 183 -6.29 -6.08 -1.35
C THR A 183 -6.07 -6.62 -2.77
N TRP A 184 -4.91 -6.35 -3.38
CA TRP A 184 -4.56 -6.90 -4.69
C TRP A 184 -4.47 -8.42 -4.63
N LEU A 185 -3.67 -8.96 -3.71
CA LEU A 185 -3.47 -10.41 -3.60
C LEU A 185 -4.77 -11.19 -3.41
N SER A 186 -5.76 -10.64 -2.70
CA SER A 186 -7.06 -11.28 -2.48
C SER A 186 -7.91 -11.48 -3.73
N GLN A 187 -7.60 -10.78 -4.83
CA GLN A 187 -8.40 -10.78 -6.07
C GLN A 187 -7.57 -10.93 -7.35
N ALA A 188 -6.24 -10.95 -7.26
CA ALA A 188 -5.33 -11.01 -8.41
C ALA A 188 -5.61 -12.21 -9.34
N LEU A 189 -5.99 -13.36 -8.77
CA LEU A 189 -6.28 -14.58 -9.53
C LEU A 189 -7.54 -14.45 -10.40
N SER A 190 -8.56 -13.73 -9.93
CA SER A 190 -9.74 -13.40 -10.73
C SER A 190 -9.37 -12.50 -11.92
N VAL A 191 -8.46 -11.55 -11.70
CA VAL A 191 -7.94 -10.68 -12.76
C VAL A 191 -7.10 -11.45 -13.78
N PHE A 192 -6.25 -12.38 -13.33
CA PHE A 192 -5.50 -13.24 -14.25
C PHE A 192 -6.43 -14.12 -15.08
N HIS A 193 -7.44 -14.72 -14.43
CA HIS A 193 -8.42 -15.55 -15.11
C HIS A 193 -9.18 -14.77 -16.19
N SER A 194 -9.66 -13.56 -15.90
CA SER A 194 -10.41 -12.75 -16.88
C SER A 194 -9.58 -12.35 -18.11
N HIS A 195 -8.25 -12.37 -18.00
CA HIS A 195 -7.33 -12.06 -19.09
C HIS A 195 -6.70 -13.31 -19.73
N ASN A 196 -7.18 -14.50 -19.37
CA ASN A 196 -6.62 -15.78 -19.82
C ASN A 196 -5.14 -15.95 -19.47
N ILE A 197 -4.68 -15.38 -18.35
CA ILE A 197 -3.32 -15.54 -17.84
C ILE A 197 -3.24 -16.82 -17.02
N SER A 198 -2.34 -17.74 -17.41
CA SER A 198 -2.17 -19.02 -16.73
C SER A 198 -1.30 -18.90 -15.47
N LEU A 199 -1.61 -19.71 -14.44
CA LEU A 199 -0.76 -19.86 -13.25
C LEU A 199 0.59 -20.55 -13.54
N ASP A 200 0.74 -21.15 -14.72
CA ASP A 200 1.99 -21.77 -15.16
C ASP A 200 2.95 -20.76 -15.82
N GLU A 201 2.46 -19.56 -16.16
CA GLU A 201 3.30 -18.45 -16.62
C GLU A 201 4.14 -17.87 -15.48
N ASP A 202 5.18 -17.10 -15.84
CA ASP A 202 5.94 -16.33 -14.86
C ASP A 202 5.17 -15.09 -14.42
N LEU A 203 4.34 -15.28 -13.40
CA LEU A 203 3.54 -14.22 -12.82
C LEU A 203 4.36 -13.15 -12.08
N SER A 204 5.66 -13.37 -11.86
CA SER A 204 6.53 -12.40 -11.20
C SER A 204 6.81 -11.14 -12.03
N THR A 205 6.50 -11.23 -13.33
CA THR A 205 6.58 -10.13 -14.29
C THR A 205 5.46 -9.10 -14.11
N TYR A 206 4.33 -9.47 -13.49
CA TYR A 206 3.20 -8.57 -13.27
C TYR A 206 3.42 -7.67 -12.04
N GLN A 207 3.28 -6.37 -12.25
CA GLN A 207 3.58 -5.35 -11.24
C GLN A 207 2.32 -4.57 -10.86
N LEU A 208 1.97 -4.53 -9.58
CA LEU A 208 1.03 -3.56 -9.06
C LEU A 208 1.72 -2.21 -8.91
N ILE A 209 1.29 -1.22 -9.70
CA ILE A 209 1.63 0.17 -9.47
C ILE A 209 0.59 0.79 -8.53
N TYR A 210 1.01 1.53 -7.52
CA TYR A 210 0.10 2.33 -6.71
C TYR A 210 0.73 3.64 -6.25
N PRO A 211 -0.02 4.75 -6.23
CA PRO A 211 0.50 6.00 -5.73
C PRO A 211 0.66 5.94 -4.22
N TYR A 212 1.60 6.73 -3.78
CA TYR A 212 1.71 7.20 -2.43
C TYR A 212 1.67 8.72 -2.46
N ILE A 213 0.53 9.26 -2.06
CA ILE A 213 0.29 10.69 -2.04
C ILE A 213 0.41 11.18 -0.62
N LYS A 214 1.53 11.80 -0.28
CA LYS A 214 1.69 12.45 1.01
C LYS A 214 1.26 13.90 0.91
N LEU A 215 0.17 14.24 1.59
CA LEU A 215 -0.24 15.62 1.85
C LEU A 215 0.29 16.06 3.21
N ALA A 216 1.08 17.13 3.24
CA ALA A 216 1.67 17.66 4.47
C ALA A 216 1.47 19.17 4.61
N GLY A 217 1.13 19.64 5.81
CA GLY A 217 1.01 21.07 6.08
C GLY A 217 1.12 21.41 7.57
N LYS A 218 1.61 22.61 7.86
CA LYS A 218 1.70 23.14 9.23
C LYS A 218 0.44 23.95 9.58
N VAL A 219 -0.12 23.69 10.75
CA VAL A 219 -1.26 24.41 11.33
C VAL A 219 -0.75 25.36 12.42
N GLN A 220 -1.08 26.65 12.31
CA GLN A 220 -0.57 27.68 13.23
C GLN A 220 -1.36 27.71 14.55
N LYS A 221 -0.72 27.45 15.71
CA LYS A 221 -1.38 27.42 17.04
C LYS A 221 -1.82 28.79 17.56
N SER A 222 -1.05 29.84 17.29
CA SER A 222 -1.17 31.16 17.96
C SER A 222 -2.47 31.91 17.65
N LYS A 223 -3.12 31.64 16.50
CA LYS A 223 -4.39 32.28 16.10
C LYS A 223 -5.64 31.44 16.44
N ARG A 224 -5.49 30.25 17.04
CA ARG A 224 -6.51 29.19 16.96
C ARG A 224 -7.40 29.03 18.20
N LYS A 225 -6.84 29.06 19.42
CA LYS A 225 -7.63 28.89 20.67
C LYS A 225 -8.64 30.03 20.88
N GLN A 226 -8.28 31.25 20.50
CA GLN A 226 -9.12 32.44 20.72
C GLN A 226 -10.18 32.62 19.62
N ARG A 227 -9.88 32.22 18.37
CA ARG A 227 -10.77 32.40 17.20
C ARG A 227 -11.77 31.26 17.00
N ARG A 228 -11.41 30.00 17.29
CA ARG A 228 -12.36 28.88 17.25
C ARG A 228 -13.48 29.00 18.29
N ARG A 229 -13.18 29.57 19.48
CA ARG A 229 -14.18 29.86 20.50
C ARG A 229 -15.32 30.77 19.99
N ARG A 230 -15.09 31.53 18.92
CA ARG A 230 -16.10 32.41 18.30
C ARG A 230 -16.91 31.75 17.19
N LEU A 231 -16.39 30.69 16.57
CA LEU A 231 -17.02 30.05 15.41
C LEU A 231 -17.92 28.86 15.77
N HIS A 232 -17.79 28.30 16.98
CA HIS A 232 -18.53 27.13 17.50
C HIS A 232 -18.58 25.87 16.58
N ALA A 233 -17.94 25.90 15.42
CA ALA A 233 -18.02 24.87 14.40
C ALA A 233 -16.72 24.05 14.28
N PRO A 234 -16.83 22.72 14.10
CA PRO A 234 -15.70 21.89 13.71
C PRO A 234 -15.16 22.29 12.33
N ILE A 235 -13.87 22.00 12.09
CA ILE A 235 -13.24 22.18 10.78
C ILE A 235 -12.94 20.79 10.24
N TYR A 236 -13.25 20.58 8.98
CA TYR A 236 -13.07 19.33 8.28
C TYR A 236 -12.10 19.48 7.11
N LEU A 237 -11.31 18.44 6.86
CA LEU A 237 -10.56 18.22 5.64
C LEU A 237 -11.32 17.17 4.83
N PHE A 238 -11.69 17.51 3.60
CA PHE A 238 -12.25 16.57 2.63
C PHE A 238 -11.17 16.16 1.66
N LEU A 239 -11.07 14.87 1.41
CA LEU A 239 -10.16 14.24 0.47
C LEU A 239 -11.00 13.60 -0.63
N LEU A 240 -10.80 14.00 -1.87
CA LEU A 240 -11.59 13.50 -2.99
C LEU A 240 -11.20 12.05 -3.32
N PRO A 241 -12.18 11.21 -3.76
CA PRO A 241 -12.00 9.77 -3.96
C PRO A 241 -10.93 9.41 -4.99
N SER A 242 -10.58 10.31 -5.91
CA SER A 242 -9.55 10.05 -6.90
C SER A 242 -8.70 11.30 -7.21
N PRO A 243 -7.40 11.29 -6.86
CA PRO A 243 -6.41 12.20 -7.40
C PRO A 243 -6.09 11.92 -8.88
N PHE A 244 -6.69 10.89 -9.48
CA PHE A 244 -6.39 10.42 -10.83
C PHE A 244 -7.44 10.74 -11.89
N SER A 245 -8.71 10.89 -11.49
CA SER A 245 -9.69 11.60 -12.33
C SER A 245 -9.42 13.11 -12.37
N CYS A 246 -8.60 13.59 -11.42
CA CYS A 246 -8.06 14.94 -11.45
C CYS A 246 -6.92 15.00 -12.46
N ARG A 247 -7.18 15.56 -13.65
CA ARG A 247 -6.14 16.03 -14.58
C ARG A 247 -5.05 16.74 -13.77
N PHE A 248 -3.80 16.33 -13.95
CA PHE A 248 -2.61 16.82 -13.26
C PHE A 248 -2.68 18.34 -13.07
N GLY A 249 -2.97 18.80 -11.84
CA GLY A 249 -3.13 20.22 -11.51
C GLY A 249 -4.33 20.60 -10.65
N ARG A 250 -5.37 19.75 -10.52
CA ARG A 250 -6.50 20.02 -9.59
C ARG A 250 -6.18 19.59 -8.16
N ARG A 251 -6.65 20.38 -7.18
CA ARG A 251 -6.58 20.01 -5.75
C ARG A 251 -7.54 18.87 -5.47
N PHE A 252 -7.03 17.77 -4.94
CA PHE A 252 -7.80 16.61 -4.50
C PHE A 252 -8.19 16.68 -3.01
N TYR A 253 -8.18 17.88 -2.43
CA TYR A 253 -8.61 18.14 -1.07
C TYR A 253 -9.18 19.55 -0.90
N SER A 254 -10.03 19.73 0.11
CA SER A 254 -10.57 21.02 0.51
C SER A 254 -10.78 21.09 2.02
N TRP A 255 -10.65 22.29 2.60
CA TRP A 255 -11.08 22.55 3.97
C TRP A 255 -12.53 23.00 3.96
N SER A 256 -13.33 22.63 4.96
CA SER A 256 -14.70 23.11 5.11
C SER A 256 -15.11 23.23 6.59
N LEU A 257 -16.06 24.11 6.88
CA LEU A 257 -16.81 24.12 8.14
C LEU A 257 -18.10 23.31 8.05
N ASP A 258 -18.57 23.06 6.82
CA ASP A 258 -19.76 22.27 6.55
C ASP A 258 -19.43 20.77 6.70
N PRO A 259 -20.18 20.03 7.54
CA PRO A 259 -20.00 18.58 7.70
C PRO A 259 -20.17 17.78 6.39
N THR A 260 -20.79 18.36 5.35
CA THR A 260 -20.97 17.73 4.04
C THR A 260 -19.86 18.07 3.04
N GLY A 261 -19.06 19.11 3.29
CA GLY A 261 -17.92 19.47 2.45
C GLY A 261 -18.27 20.19 1.14
N ARG A 262 -19.54 20.53 0.93
CA ARG A 262 -20.02 21.20 -0.28
C ARG A 262 -19.49 22.63 -0.42
N ILE A 263 -19.19 23.27 0.72
CA ILE A 263 -18.72 24.66 0.77
C ILE A 263 -17.24 24.68 1.17
N PRO A 264 -16.31 24.80 0.22
CA PRO A 264 -14.89 24.90 0.54
C PRO A 264 -14.56 26.25 1.19
N LEU A 265 -13.60 26.25 2.12
CA LEU A 265 -13.09 27.47 2.73
C LEU A 265 -12.27 28.29 1.72
N SER A 266 -12.50 29.61 1.74
CA SER A 266 -11.68 30.56 1.01
C SER A 266 -10.26 30.63 1.57
N LEU A 267 -9.32 31.19 0.78
CA LEU A 267 -7.95 31.46 1.21
C LEU A 267 -7.92 32.31 2.49
N ASP A 268 -8.74 33.35 2.56
CA ASP A 268 -8.75 34.28 3.69
C ASP A 268 -9.30 33.63 4.95
N MET A 269 -10.32 32.79 4.81
CA MET A 269 -10.82 32.00 5.93
C MET A 269 -9.78 30.99 6.40
N CYS A 270 -9.05 30.33 5.50
CA CYS A 270 -7.95 29.44 5.87
C CYS A 270 -6.84 30.20 6.63
N LYS A 271 -6.43 31.38 6.15
CA LYS A 271 -5.46 32.25 6.83
C LYS A 271 -5.98 32.71 8.20
N TYR A 272 -7.25 33.10 8.28
CA TYR A 272 -7.90 33.52 9.52
C TYR A 272 -7.87 32.42 10.59
N LEU A 273 -8.12 31.18 10.17
CA LEU A 273 -8.15 29.98 11.01
C LEU A 273 -6.76 29.34 11.25
N GLY A 274 -5.71 29.86 10.61
CA GLY A 274 -4.35 29.32 10.70
C GLY A 274 -4.19 27.96 10.03
N LEU A 275 -5.00 27.67 9.01
CA LEU A 275 -4.96 26.45 8.21
C LEU A 275 -4.05 26.62 6.99
N PRO A 276 -3.32 25.57 6.58
CA PRO A 276 -2.61 25.57 5.31
C PRO A 276 -3.61 25.53 4.16
N TYR A 277 -3.77 26.63 3.43
CA TYR A 277 -4.63 26.68 2.24
C TYR A 277 -4.13 25.73 1.14
N LYS A 278 -2.80 25.62 0.99
CA LYS A 278 -2.13 24.61 0.18
C LYS A 278 -1.34 23.68 1.11
N LEU A 279 -1.68 22.40 1.09
CA LEU A 279 -0.85 21.31 1.58
C LEU A 279 0.25 21.02 0.55
N SER A 280 1.47 20.81 1.03
CA SER A 280 2.55 20.25 0.22
C SER A 280 2.15 18.84 -0.17
N SER A 281 2.10 18.56 -1.47
CA SER A 281 1.81 17.24 -2.03
C SER A 281 3.09 16.63 -2.56
N LYS A 282 3.45 15.45 -2.05
CA LYS A 282 4.46 14.58 -2.66
C LYS A 282 3.73 13.35 -3.20
N ILE A 283 3.79 13.17 -4.51
CA ILE A 283 3.27 11.97 -5.17
C ILE A 283 4.47 11.09 -5.47
N LEU A 284 4.48 9.89 -4.92
CA LEU A 284 5.40 8.82 -5.25
C LEU A 284 4.58 7.69 -5.88
N TYR A 285 5.21 6.85 -6.69
CA TYR A 285 4.56 5.65 -7.22
C TYR A 285 5.36 4.45 -6.75
N PHE A 286 4.71 3.53 -6.05
CA PHE A 286 5.31 2.28 -5.66
C PHE A 286 4.97 1.24 -6.71
N LEU A 287 6.00 0.53 -7.16
CA LEU A 287 5.87 -0.67 -7.97
C LEU A 287 6.10 -1.85 -7.04
N THR A 288 5.19 -2.80 -7.04
CA THR A 288 5.34 -4.03 -6.26
C THR A 288 4.92 -5.21 -7.12
N SER A 289 5.72 -6.26 -7.13
CA SER A 289 5.35 -7.54 -7.73
C SER A 289 5.55 -8.65 -6.72
N TRP A 290 4.89 -9.78 -6.96
CA TRP A 290 4.97 -10.97 -6.14
C TRP A 290 5.47 -12.13 -6.96
N SER A 291 6.19 -13.05 -6.33
CA SER A 291 6.67 -14.25 -7.01
C SER A 291 5.50 -15.13 -7.47
N THR A 292 5.70 -15.91 -8.53
CA THR A 292 4.75 -16.94 -8.97
C THR A 292 4.38 -17.90 -7.84
N LYS A 293 5.36 -18.22 -6.97
CA LYS A 293 5.12 -19.00 -5.74
C LYS A 293 4.06 -18.37 -4.84
N THR A 294 4.05 -17.04 -4.70
CA THR A 294 3.05 -16.33 -3.89
C THR A 294 1.65 -16.49 -4.46
N TYR A 295 1.48 -16.28 -5.76
CA TYR A 295 0.18 -16.46 -6.42
C TYR A 295 -0.32 -17.91 -6.33
N LYS A 296 0.57 -18.91 -6.50
CA LYS A 296 0.22 -20.33 -6.29
C LYS A 296 -0.16 -20.63 -4.85
N THR A 297 0.54 -20.06 -3.88
CA THR A 297 0.21 -20.21 -2.44
C THR A 297 -1.18 -19.65 -2.14
N ILE A 298 -1.50 -18.46 -2.67
CA ILE A 298 -2.82 -17.82 -2.52
C ILE A 298 -3.91 -18.65 -3.19
N HIS A 299 -3.65 -19.17 -4.39
CA HIS A 299 -4.59 -20.03 -5.12
C HIS A 299 -4.96 -21.25 -4.28
N ASN A 300 -3.96 -21.98 -3.78
CA ASN A 300 -4.18 -23.16 -2.96
C ASN A 300 -4.92 -22.82 -1.66
N TYR A 301 -4.59 -21.68 -1.04
CA TYR A 301 -5.27 -21.20 0.14
C TYR A 301 -6.75 -20.86 -0.12
N GLN A 302 -7.05 -20.18 -1.23
CA GLN A 302 -8.44 -19.86 -1.62
C GLN A 302 -9.28 -21.12 -1.81
N ILE A 303 -8.76 -22.10 -2.55
CA ILE A 303 -9.42 -23.40 -2.74
C ILE A 303 -9.64 -24.11 -1.40
N ALA A 304 -8.63 -24.14 -0.53
CA ALA A 304 -8.74 -24.78 0.77
C ALA A 304 -9.75 -24.09 1.71
N ARG A 305 -9.96 -22.78 1.56
CA ARG A 305 -11.02 -22.02 2.25
C ARG A 305 -12.41 -22.19 1.61
N GLY A 306 -12.52 -22.87 0.47
CA GLY A 306 -13.77 -23.05 -0.27
C GLY A 306 -14.15 -21.87 -1.16
N PHE A 307 -13.23 -20.95 -1.44
CA PHE A 307 -13.44 -19.88 -2.40
C PHE A 307 -13.03 -20.31 -3.80
N ASP A 308 -13.75 -19.82 -4.82
CA ASP A 308 -13.35 -19.95 -6.21
C ASP A 308 -12.33 -18.86 -6.56
N PRO A 309 -11.06 -19.19 -6.89
CA PRO A 309 -10.03 -18.21 -7.22
C PRO A 309 -10.34 -17.30 -8.41
N ARG A 310 -11.32 -17.67 -9.24
CA ARG A 310 -11.78 -16.90 -10.41
C ARG A 310 -12.71 -15.77 -10.02
N THR A 311 -13.21 -15.76 -8.80
CA THR A 311 -14.16 -14.77 -8.28
C THR A 311 -13.49 -13.77 -7.35
N THR A 312 -14.26 -12.76 -6.92
CA THR A 312 -13.79 -11.76 -5.95
C THR A 312 -14.36 -12.02 -4.54
N ASP A 313 -14.93 -13.20 -4.30
CA ASP A 313 -15.69 -13.55 -3.10
C ASP A 313 -14.82 -13.51 -1.83
N LEU A 314 -13.55 -13.94 -1.91
CA LEU A 314 -12.62 -13.80 -0.80
C LEU A 314 -12.40 -12.32 -0.45
N ALA A 315 -12.15 -11.47 -1.44
CA ALA A 315 -11.94 -10.05 -1.23
C ALA A 315 -13.17 -9.40 -0.59
N GLN A 316 -14.37 -9.76 -1.05
CA GLN A 316 -15.64 -9.29 -0.46
C GLN A 316 -15.79 -9.74 1.00
N THR A 317 -15.49 -11.02 1.29
CA THR A 317 -15.53 -11.58 2.66
C THR A 317 -14.58 -10.84 3.60
N LEU A 318 -13.39 -10.48 3.11
CA LEU A 318 -12.41 -9.69 3.83
C LEU A 318 -12.75 -8.20 3.91
N ARG A 319 -13.87 -7.78 3.31
CA ARG A 319 -14.30 -6.38 3.16
C ARG A 319 -13.26 -5.52 2.46
N TYR A 320 -12.50 -6.16 1.58
CA TYR A 320 -11.63 -5.49 0.64
C TYR A 320 -12.45 -4.92 -0.50
N GLN A 321 -11.94 -3.83 -1.04
CA GLN A 321 -12.56 -3.20 -2.20
C GLN A 321 -12.26 -4.02 -3.45
N ILE A 322 -13.29 -4.24 -4.26
CA ILE A 322 -13.18 -4.95 -5.53
C ILE A 322 -12.63 -4.00 -6.59
N HIS A 323 -11.57 -4.45 -7.25
CA HIS A 323 -10.88 -3.74 -8.31
C HIS A 323 -11.60 -4.02 -9.63
N ALA A 324 -12.05 -2.96 -10.29
CA ALA A 324 -12.62 -3.09 -11.62
C ALA A 324 -11.52 -3.43 -12.63
N ILE A 325 -11.84 -4.33 -13.54
CA ILE A 325 -10.99 -4.70 -14.67
C ILE A 325 -11.35 -3.76 -15.80
N VAL A 326 -10.40 -2.92 -16.22
CA VAL A 326 -10.60 -1.97 -17.31
C VAL A 326 -9.89 -2.53 -18.55
N PRO A 327 -10.61 -2.76 -19.67
CA PRO A 327 -10.00 -3.21 -20.91
C PRO A 327 -8.92 -2.25 -21.40
N ARG A 328 -7.99 -2.78 -22.21
CA ARG A 328 -6.86 -2.08 -22.84
C ARG A 328 -7.24 -0.84 -23.67
N GLU A 329 -8.53 -0.63 -23.97
CA GLU A 329 -8.98 0.44 -24.86
C GLU A 329 -8.65 1.82 -24.30
N ASN A 330 -7.57 2.38 -24.86
CA ASN A 330 -7.07 3.74 -24.80
C ASN A 330 -7.97 4.72 -24.01
N PRO A 331 -7.82 4.85 -22.67
CA PRO A 331 -8.55 5.85 -21.91
C PRO A 331 -8.05 7.30 -22.20
N PHE A 332 -7.06 7.43 -23.08
CA PHE A 332 -6.50 8.69 -23.55
C PHE A 332 -6.76 8.86 -25.05
N GLN A 333 -8.03 8.97 -25.46
CA GLN A 333 -8.31 9.78 -26.64
C GLN A 333 -7.83 11.19 -26.32
N GLU A 334 -6.75 11.62 -26.98
CA GLU A 334 -6.50 13.03 -27.21
C GLU A 334 -7.79 13.60 -27.79
N VAL A 335 -8.50 14.40 -27.01
CA VAL A 335 -9.50 15.29 -27.57
C VAL A 335 -8.69 16.24 -28.43
N GLU A 336 -8.75 16.05 -29.75
CA GLU A 336 -8.29 17.03 -30.72
C GLU A 336 -8.77 18.42 -30.26
N GLU A 337 -7.87 19.38 -30.26
CA GLU A 337 -8.17 20.80 -30.01
C GLU A 337 -9.14 21.31 -31.09
N GLY A 338 -10.41 20.96 -30.96
CA GLY A 338 -11.51 21.48 -31.74
C GLY A 338 -11.99 22.79 -31.14
N GLY A 339 -11.40 23.89 -31.61
CA GLY A 339 -12.05 25.20 -31.63
C GLY A 339 -11.82 26.09 -30.40
N VAL A 340 -10.63 26.67 -30.30
CA VAL A 340 -10.47 27.95 -29.58
C VAL A 340 -11.20 29.03 -30.37
N SER A 341 -12.35 29.47 -29.87
CA SER A 341 -12.92 30.77 -30.26
C SER A 341 -12.01 31.86 -29.70
N SER A 342 -11.43 32.59 -30.64
CA SER A 342 -10.63 33.80 -30.56
C SER A 342 -10.83 34.68 -29.31
N TYR A 343 -9.72 34.94 -28.62
CA TYR A 343 -9.34 36.33 -28.34
C TYR A 343 -7.93 36.54 -28.88
N THR A 344 -7.86 37.28 -29.98
CA THR A 344 -6.65 37.70 -30.66
C THR A 344 -5.91 38.75 -29.81
N CYS A 345 -4.59 38.59 -29.67
CA CYS A 345 -3.70 39.73 -29.52
C CYS A 345 -2.64 39.63 -30.61
N THR A 346 -2.74 40.56 -31.53
CA THR A 346 -1.97 40.76 -32.76
C THR A 346 -0.48 41.01 -32.51
N SER A 347 0.37 40.36 -33.30
CA SER A 347 1.19 40.98 -34.37
C SER A 347 2.62 40.41 -34.46
N ARG A 348 2.89 39.70 -35.55
CA ARG A 348 3.96 39.92 -36.56
C ARG A 348 4.30 38.59 -37.25
N GLU A 349 4.25 38.61 -38.58
CA GLU A 349 4.39 37.49 -39.50
C GLU A 349 5.79 36.83 -39.51
N PRO A 350 5.90 35.58 -40.00
CA PRO A 350 7.12 34.78 -39.96
C PRO A 350 7.93 34.84 -41.28
N LEU A 351 9.24 34.62 -41.19
CA LEU A 351 10.08 34.33 -42.37
C LEU A 351 10.13 32.80 -42.63
N PRO A 352 10.12 32.35 -43.90
CA PRO A 352 10.08 30.94 -44.25
C PRO A 352 11.49 30.35 -44.38
N GLY A 353 11.68 29.14 -43.86
CA GLY A 353 12.82 28.28 -44.23
C GLY A 353 13.60 27.74 -43.03
N GLY A 354 13.39 26.46 -42.70
CA GLY A 354 14.23 25.76 -41.74
C GLY A 354 13.67 24.40 -41.36
N ARG A 355 14.12 23.35 -42.05
CA ARG A 355 13.83 21.95 -41.73
C ARG A 355 14.47 21.56 -40.39
N GLY A 356 13.71 20.78 -39.61
CA GLY A 356 14.26 19.72 -38.76
C GLY A 356 14.89 20.15 -37.44
N LYS A 357 14.13 19.94 -36.34
CA LYS A 357 14.54 19.20 -35.13
C LYS A 357 13.50 19.48 -34.04
N CYS A 358 12.85 18.42 -33.55
CA CYS A 358 12.16 18.45 -32.26
C CYS A 358 13.21 18.61 -31.15
N PRO A 359 13.09 19.59 -30.24
CA PRO A 359 13.80 19.54 -28.97
C PRO A 359 12.76 19.32 -27.87
N PHE A 360 12.65 18.10 -27.36
CA PHE A 360 12.19 17.91 -25.99
C PHE A 360 13.26 18.53 -25.08
N ARG A 361 13.07 19.80 -24.71
CA ARG A 361 13.80 20.40 -23.59
C ARG A 361 13.05 20.05 -22.31
N LEU A 362 13.74 19.35 -21.40
CA LEU A 362 13.39 19.28 -19.99
C LEU A 362 13.14 20.71 -19.48
N PHE A 363 11.99 20.93 -18.85
CA PHE A 363 11.83 22.09 -17.98
C PHE A 363 12.51 21.76 -16.65
N ASP A 364 13.55 22.53 -16.35
CA ASP A 364 14.07 22.71 -15.00
C ASP A 364 12.95 23.24 -14.10
N LEU A 365 12.74 22.58 -12.96
CA LEU A 365 11.95 23.10 -11.85
C LEU A 365 12.91 23.61 -10.77
N TYR A 366 13.13 24.92 -10.77
CA TYR A 366 13.35 25.75 -9.58
C TYR A 366 12.33 26.88 -9.59
#